data_AF-A0ABD1UC25-F1
#
_entry.id   AF-A0ABD1UC25-F1
#
_cell.length_a   1.000
_cell.length_b   1.000
_cell.length_c   1.000
_cell.angle_alpha   90.00
_cell.angle_beta   90.00
_cell.angle_gamma   90.00
#
_symmetry.space_group_name_H-M   'P 1'
#
loop_
_entity.id
_entity.type
_entity.pdbx_description
1 polymer ?
#
loop_
_entity_poly.entity_id
_entity_poly.type
_entity_poly.pdbx_seq_one_letter_code
_entity_poly.pdbx_strand_id
1 'polypeptide(L)'
;MSKEFQLISNVSPGSSGWTVKVVVAEKFSPKIAQKSPTKYQNLILMDTELCIPTDEKDFTEIKNIQGLKTVKQFFWIKGKASVTVLNQTYWYMSCNNCNKISSENYGDIYHCVFCKCLEAQAIPR
;
A
#
# COMPACT_ATOMS: atom_id res chain seq x y z
N MET A 1 -19.30 21.76 20.44
CA MET A 1 -20.06 20.56 20.03
C MET A 1 -19.06 19.48 19.64
N SER A 2 -18.96 18.42 20.43
CA SER A 2 -18.14 17.25 20.11
C SER A 2 -18.79 16.53 18.93
N LYS A 3 -18.08 16.37 17.81
CA LYS A 3 -18.53 15.48 16.73
C LYS A 3 -18.45 14.05 17.25
N GLU A 4 -19.58 13.36 17.32
CA GLU A 4 -19.59 11.93 17.60
C GLU A 4 -19.03 11.17 16.39
N PHE A 5 -18.03 10.34 16.65
CA PHE A 5 -17.46 9.44 15.65
C PHE A 5 -18.12 8.08 15.78
N GLN A 6 -18.45 7.47 14.65
CA GLN A 6 -18.97 6.11 14.58
C GLN A 6 -17.91 5.19 13.99
N LEU A 7 -18.02 3.89 14.25
CA LEU A 7 -17.21 2.86 13.60
C LEU A 7 -17.78 2.53 12.22
N ILE A 8 -16.93 2.17 11.26
CA ILE A 8 -17.36 1.68 9.94
C ILE A 8 -18.25 0.44 10.10
N SER A 9 -17.97 -0.43 11.07
CA SER A 9 -18.78 -1.63 11.35
C SER A 9 -20.25 -1.32 11.65
N ASN A 10 -20.56 -0.12 12.13
CA ASN A 10 -21.91 0.33 12.47
C ASN A 10 -22.62 1.02 11.29
N VAL A 11 -21.94 1.24 10.16
CA VAL A 11 -22.51 1.86 8.97
C VAL A 11 -23.28 0.81 8.16
N SER A 12 -24.60 0.95 8.08
CA SER A 12 -25.45 0.07 7.28
C SER A 12 -25.58 0.55 5.82
N PRO A 13 -25.80 -0.36 4.84
CA PRO A 13 -26.07 0.02 3.46
C PRO A 13 -27.26 0.99 3.38
N GLY A 14 -27.06 2.14 2.73
CA GLY A 14 -28.09 3.18 2.58
C GLY A 14 -28.09 4.25 3.68
N SER A 15 -27.27 4.11 4.73
CA SER A 15 -27.08 5.18 5.73
C SER A 15 -26.21 6.33 5.19
N SER A 16 -26.55 7.56 5.56
CA SER A 16 -25.83 8.78 5.15
C SER A 16 -25.69 9.75 6.33
N GLY A 17 -24.76 10.70 6.23
CA GLY A 17 -24.54 11.72 7.27
C GLY A 17 -23.67 11.28 8.46
N TRP A 18 -23.03 10.10 8.38
CA TRP A 18 -22.12 9.60 9.41
C TRP A 18 -20.74 10.25 9.32
N THR A 19 -20.05 10.32 10.46
CA THR A 19 -18.64 10.74 10.56
C THR A 19 -17.86 9.60 11.22
N VAL A 20 -16.81 9.12 10.57
CA VAL A 20 -15.95 8.02 11.05
C VAL A 20 -14.51 8.49 11.20
N LYS A 21 -13.76 7.88 12.13
CA LYS A 21 -12.31 8.11 12.28
C LYS A 21 -11.57 6.85 11.86
N VAL A 22 -10.77 6.96 10.80
CA VAL A 22 -10.17 5.81 10.12
C VAL A 22 -8.68 6.02 9.90
N VAL A 23 -7.96 4.91 9.75
CA VAL A 23 -6.57 4.88 9.29
C VAL A 23 -6.56 4.47 7.82
N VAL A 24 -5.71 5.11 7.02
CA VAL A 24 -5.47 4.68 5.64
C VAL A 24 -4.51 3.51 5.67
N ALA A 25 -5.01 2.30 5.42
CA ALA A 25 -4.22 1.08 5.42
C ALA A 25 -3.37 0.94 4.15
N GLU A 26 -3.93 1.31 2.99
CA GLU A 26 -3.22 1.24 1.71
C GLU A 26 -3.60 2.38 0.77
N LYS A 27 -2.64 2.84 -0.03
CA LYS A 27 -2.81 3.85 -1.08
C LYS A 27 -2.36 3.29 -2.43
N PHE A 28 -3.29 3.18 -3.38
CA PHE A 28 -2.97 2.74 -4.73
C PHE A 28 -2.37 3.89 -5.55
N SER A 29 -1.68 3.60 -6.65
CA SER A 29 -1.23 4.65 -7.57
C SER A 29 -2.41 5.42 -8.18
N PRO A 30 -2.33 6.77 -8.31
CA PRO A 30 -3.36 7.55 -8.98
C PRO A 30 -3.60 7.09 -10.42
N LYS A 31 -4.86 7.10 -10.85
CA LYS A 31 -5.30 6.72 -12.20
C LYS A 31 -6.13 7.85 -12.82
N ILE A 32 -6.15 7.92 -14.15
CA ILE A 32 -7.01 8.85 -14.90
C ILE A 32 -8.30 8.11 -15.25
N ALA A 33 -9.45 8.76 -15.07
CA ALA A 33 -10.75 8.19 -15.46
C ALA A 33 -10.82 7.98 -16.98
N GLN A 34 -11.50 6.92 -17.41
CA GLN A 34 -11.55 6.57 -18.84
C GLN A 34 -12.31 7.61 -19.69
N LYS A 35 -13.29 8.29 -19.08
CA LYS A 35 -14.21 9.21 -19.77
C LYS A 35 -14.07 10.67 -19.32
N SER A 36 -13.14 10.98 -18.42
CA SER A 36 -12.92 12.34 -17.94
C SER A 36 -11.44 12.59 -17.61
N PRO A 37 -10.96 13.84 -17.66
CA PRO A 37 -9.59 14.18 -17.27
C PRO A 37 -9.35 14.07 -15.75
N THR A 38 -10.35 13.65 -14.97
CA THR A 38 -10.28 13.55 -13.52
C THR A 38 -9.35 12.42 -13.09
N LYS A 39 -8.43 12.73 -12.17
CA LYS A 39 -7.61 11.73 -11.49
C LYS A 39 -8.35 11.16 -10.29
N TYR A 40 -8.27 9.86 -10.07
CA TYR A 40 -8.80 9.19 -8.89
C TYR A 40 -7.74 8.29 -8.26
N GLN A 41 -7.85 8.06 -6.96
CA GLN A 41 -6.97 7.18 -6.21
C GLN A 41 -7.81 6.28 -5.32
N ASN A 42 -7.58 4.96 -5.39
CA ASN A 42 -8.24 4.01 -4.51
C ASN A 42 -7.50 3.97 -3.18
N LEU A 43 -8.27 4.00 -2.09
CA LEU A 43 -7.77 3.90 -0.72
C LEU A 43 -8.42 2.70 -0.03
N ILE A 44 -7.66 1.98 0.78
CA ILE A 44 -8.21 1.03 1.74
C ILE A 44 -8.17 1.70 3.11
N LEU A 45 -9.34 1.77 3.75
CA LEU A 45 -9.54 2.42 5.05
C LEU A 45 -9.87 1.36 6.10
N MET A 46 -9.41 1.55 7.33
CA MET A 46 -9.65 0.65 8.47
C MET A 46 -10.01 1.46 9.72
N ASP A 47 -10.88 0.94 10.58
CA ASP A 47 -11.22 1.58 11.86
C ASP A 47 -10.04 1.59 12.84
N THR A 48 -10.02 2.58 13.73
CA THR A 48 -8.94 2.73 14.72
C THR A 48 -8.92 1.65 15.80
N GLU A 49 -10.06 1.01 16.10
CA GLU A 49 -10.14 -0.03 17.14
C GLU A 49 -9.58 -1.39 16.69
N LEU A 50 -9.29 -1.57 15.40
CA LEU A 50 -8.81 -2.83 14.83
C LEU A 50 -7.31 -2.83 14.50
N CYS A 51 -6.55 -1.79 14.86
CA CYS A 51 -5.18 -1.64 14.36
C CYS A 51 -4.10 -2.48 15.06
N ILE A 52 -4.40 -3.19 16.15
CA ILE A 52 -3.52 -4.23 16.69
C ILE A 52 -4.42 -5.31 17.31
N PRO A 53 -4.33 -6.58 16.90
CA PRO A 53 -5.05 -7.64 17.59
C PRO A 53 -4.54 -7.75 19.02
N THR A 54 -5.45 -7.60 19.97
CA THR A 54 -5.15 -7.70 21.40
C THR A 54 -5.15 -9.14 21.87
N ASP A 55 -5.94 -10.01 21.22
CA ASP A 55 -6.06 -11.42 21.57
C ASP A 55 -5.14 -12.31 20.72
N GLU A 56 -4.51 -13.29 21.35
CA GLU A 56 -3.62 -14.23 20.64
C GLU A 56 -4.33 -15.05 19.56
N LYS A 57 -5.65 -15.22 19.68
CA LYS A 57 -6.48 -15.99 18.74
C LYS A 57 -6.64 -15.30 17.39
N ASP A 58 -6.43 -13.99 17.34
CA ASP A 58 -6.57 -13.19 16.11
C ASP A 58 -5.33 -13.26 15.22
N PHE A 59 -4.22 -13.79 15.75
CA PHE A 59 -3.02 -14.03 14.98
C PHE A 59 -3.08 -15.37 14.26
N THR A 60 -2.80 -15.35 12.97
CA THR A 60 -2.70 -16.53 12.12
C THR A 60 -1.25 -16.98 12.02
N GLU A 61 -1.00 -18.28 12.22
CA GLU A 61 0.31 -18.84 11.93
C GLU A 61 0.60 -18.85 10.42
N ILE A 62 1.82 -18.50 10.01
CA ILE A 62 2.23 -18.44 8.59
C ILE A 62 1.96 -19.76 7.86
N LYS A 63 2.12 -20.91 8.53
CA LYS A 63 1.85 -22.25 7.96
C LYS A 63 0.40 -22.40 7.46
N ASN A 64 -0.55 -21.70 8.07
CA ASN A 64 -1.97 -21.76 7.74
C ASN A 64 -2.33 -20.85 6.55
N ILE A 65 -1.46 -19.91 6.17
CA ILE A 65 -1.69 -18.96 5.07
C ILE A 65 -1.38 -19.61 3.70
N GLN A 66 -0.45 -20.56 3.65
CA GLN A 66 0.08 -21.14 2.40
C GLN A 66 -0.96 -21.90 1.54
N GLY A 67 -2.10 -22.28 2.11
CA GLY A 67 -3.18 -22.99 1.41
C GLY A 67 -4.27 -22.10 0.79
N LEU A 68 -4.26 -20.79 1.04
CA LEU A 68 -5.36 -19.89 0.69
C LEU A 68 -5.13 -19.26 -0.70
N LYS A 69 -5.48 -19.99 -1.77
CA LYS A 69 -5.11 -19.62 -3.15
C LYS A 69 -6.12 -18.74 -3.91
N THR A 70 -7.22 -18.29 -3.30
CA THR A 70 -8.36 -17.82 -4.12
C THR A 70 -8.85 -16.40 -3.83
N VAL A 71 -8.45 -15.75 -2.74
CA VAL A 71 -8.85 -14.35 -2.43
C VAL A 71 -7.69 -13.61 -1.78
N LYS A 72 -7.45 -12.35 -2.16
CA LYS A 72 -6.55 -11.47 -1.41
C LYS A 72 -7.14 -11.25 -0.01
N GLN A 73 -6.51 -11.86 0.99
CA GLN A 73 -6.88 -11.75 2.39
C GLN A 73 -5.72 -11.15 3.18
N PHE A 74 -6.06 -10.39 4.22
CA PHE A 74 -5.10 -9.80 5.15
C PHE A 74 -5.10 -10.64 6.43
N PHE A 75 -3.90 -10.93 6.95
CA PHE A 75 -3.72 -11.70 8.18
C PHE A 75 -2.81 -10.96 9.14
N TRP A 76 -3.14 -11.04 10.43
CA TRP A 76 -2.22 -10.68 11.48
C TRP A 76 -1.30 -11.85 11.79
N ILE A 77 0.01 -11.60 11.80
CA ILE A 77 1.00 -12.64 12.11
C ILE A 77 1.93 -12.15 13.24
N LYS A 78 2.30 -13.05 14.16
CA LYS A 78 3.45 -12.82 15.04
C LYS A 78 4.67 -13.42 14.37
N GLY A 79 5.68 -12.60 14.12
CA GLY A 79 6.91 -13.05 13.47
C GLY A 79 8.10 -12.22 13.93
N LYS A 80 9.29 -12.83 13.85
CA LYS A 80 10.55 -12.14 14.04
C LYS A 80 11.16 -11.89 12.67
N ALA A 81 11.32 -10.62 12.29
CA ALA A 81 12.12 -10.28 11.13
C ALA A 81 13.60 -10.36 11.51
N SER A 82 14.39 -11.09 10.73
CA SER A 82 15.84 -11.13 10.83
C SER A 82 16.43 -10.92 9.44
N VAL A 83 17.31 -9.95 9.31
CA VAL A 83 18.06 -9.70 8.07
C VAL A 83 19.44 -10.30 8.25
N THR A 84 19.75 -11.33 7.45
CA THR A 84 21.14 -11.72 7.24
C THR A 84 21.72 -10.74 6.24
N VAL A 85 22.80 -10.05 6.59
CA VAL A 85 23.50 -9.18 5.63
C VAL A 85 24.14 -10.10 4.58
N LEU A 86 23.42 -10.33 3.49
CA LEU A 86 23.93 -10.90 2.27
C LEU A 86 24.80 -9.85 1.58
N ASN A 87 25.89 -10.29 0.96
CA ASN A 87 26.77 -9.46 0.12
C ASN A 87 26.09 -9.15 -1.23
N GLN A 88 24.91 -8.54 -1.17
CA GLN A 88 24.09 -8.17 -2.32
C GLN A 88 23.66 -6.71 -2.20
N THR A 89 23.33 -6.10 -3.33
CA THR A 89 22.77 -4.74 -3.34
C THR A 89 21.30 -4.80 -2.90
N TYR A 90 20.97 -4.11 -1.81
CA TYR A 90 19.59 -4.04 -1.28
C TYR A 90 18.70 -3.04 -2.00
N TRP A 91 19.25 -2.34 -2.99
CA TRP A 91 18.57 -1.32 -3.77
C TRP A 91 18.79 -1.58 -5.25
N TYR A 92 17.84 -1.12 -6.06
CA TYR A 92 18.00 -1.07 -7.51
C TYR A 92 17.79 0.36 -7.99
N MET A 93 18.38 0.71 -9.12
CA MET A 93 18.16 2.01 -9.75
C MET A 93 16.81 2.03 -10.42
N SER A 94 16.09 3.14 -10.28
CA SER A 94 14.77 3.32 -10.86
C SER A 94 14.56 4.74 -11.38
N CYS A 95 13.60 4.89 -12.29
CA CYS A 95 13.14 6.19 -12.75
C CYS A 95 12.49 7.00 -11.61
N ASN A 96 12.97 8.22 -11.39
CA ASN A 96 12.38 9.18 -10.46
C ASN A 96 10.89 9.49 -10.69
N ASN A 97 10.39 9.32 -11.91
CA ASN A 97 8.99 9.59 -12.26
C ASN A 97 8.07 8.36 -12.11
N CYS A 98 8.50 7.17 -12.53
CA CYS A 98 7.63 5.99 -12.61
C CYS A 98 8.04 4.80 -11.73
N ASN A 99 9.17 4.90 -11.02
CA ASN A 99 9.72 3.87 -10.12
C ASN A 99 9.97 2.51 -10.78
N LYS A 100 10.01 2.48 -12.12
CA LYS A 100 10.41 1.29 -12.88
C LYS A 100 11.93 1.19 -12.91
N ILE A 101 12.42 -0.04 -12.90
CA ILE A 101 13.85 -0.37 -12.89
C ILE A 101 14.59 0.29 -14.05
N SER A 102 15.82 0.72 -13.78
CA SER A 102 16.76 1.23 -14.76
C SER A 102 18.12 0.57 -14.56
N SER A 103 18.88 0.47 -15.65
CA SER A 103 20.26 0.00 -15.65
C SER A 103 21.29 1.12 -15.44
N GLU A 104 20.84 2.37 -15.41
CA GLU A 104 21.71 3.55 -15.26
C GLU A 104 22.24 3.72 -13.84
N ASN A 105 23.33 4.46 -13.67
CA ASN A 105 23.93 4.70 -12.37
C ASN A 105 23.18 5.77 -11.58
N TYR A 106 23.48 5.88 -10.29
CA TYR A 106 22.88 6.88 -9.42
C TYR A 106 23.09 8.30 -9.96
N GLY A 107 21.98 9.02 -10.17
CA GLY A 107 21.98 10.41 -10.62
C GLY A 107 22.01 10.60 -12.14
N ASP A 108 22.23 9.54 -12.93
CA ASP A 108 22.28 9.61 -14.39
C ASP A 108 20.92 10.08 -14.95
N ILE A 109 20.99 10.96 -15.95
CA ILE A 109 19.82 11.42 -16.71
C ILE A 109 19.70 10.56 -17.97
N TYR A 110 18.53 9.97 -18.19
CA TYR A 110 18.28 9.05 -19.29
C TYR A 110 16.85 9.12 -19.82
N HIS A 111 16.65 8.55 -21.01
CA HIS A 111 15.32 8.36 -21.56
C HIS A 111 14.67 7.10 -20.96
N CYS A 112 13.65 7.28 -20.13
CA CYS A 112 12.96 6.15 -19.52
C CYS A 112 12.03 5.45 -20.52
N VAL A 113 12.33 4.19 -20.83
CA VAL A 113 11.53 3.36 -21.76
C VAL A 113 10.10 3.10 -21.30
N PHE A 114 9.82 3.19 -19.99
CA PHE A 114 8.50 2.89 -19.43
C PHE A 114 7.55 4.10 -19.45
N CYS A 115 8.02 5.27 -19.00
CA CYS A 115 7.19 6.48 -18.92
C CYS A 115 7.49 7.50 -20.03
N LYS A 116 8.47 7.22 -20.90
CA LYS A 116 8.91 8.06 -22.02
C LYS A 116 9.44 9.44 -21.62
N CYS A 117 9.77 9.63 -20.34
CA CYS A 117 10.42 10.86 -19.86
C CYS A 117 11.84 10.92 -20.44
N LEU A 118 12.16 11.98 -21.17
CA LEU A 118 13.47 12.19 -21.81
C LEU A 118 14.56 12.54 -20.79
N GLU A 119 14.18 13.15 -19.68
CA GLU A 119 15.08 13.59 -18.61
C GLU A 119 14.74 12.86 -17.29
N ALA A 120 14.62 11.54 -17.34
CA ALA A 120 14.44 10.75 -16.13
C ALA A 120 15.77 10.65 -15.37
N GLN A 121 15.72 10.75 -14.04
CA GLN A 121 16.89 10.56 -13.19
C GLN A 121 16.85 9.17 -12.54
N ALA A 122 17.99 8.49 -12.51
CA ALA A 122 18.13 7.20 -11.83
C ALA A 122 18.36 7.38 -10.32
N ILE A 123 17.46 6.82 -9.52
CA ILE A 123 17.46 6.90 -8.05
C ILE A 123 17.30 5.51 -7.41
N PRO A 124 17.95 5.25 -6.25
CA PRO A 124 17.79 4.00 -5.51
C PRO A 124 16.36 3.85 -4.97
N ARG A 125 15.87 2.61 -4.96
CA ARG A 125 14.62 2.19 -4.33
C ARG A 125 14.83 0.91 -3.53
#